data_AF-A0AA36GKK3-F1
#
_entry.id   AF-A0AA36GKK3-F1
#
_cell.length_a   1.000
_cell.length_b   1.000
_cell.length_c   1.000
_cell.angle_alpha   90.00
_cell.angle_beta   90.00
_cell.angle_gamma   90.00
#
_symmetry.space_group_name_H-M   'P 1'
#
loop_
_entity.id
_entity.type
_entity.pdbx_description
1 polymer ?
#
loop_
_entity_poly.entity_id
_entity_poly.type
_entity_poly.pdbx_seq_one_letter_code
_entity_poly.pdbx_strand_id
1 'polypeptide(L)'
;MVKVSVGSKSFDVQIGEGDEMISTLGQLRERISEEANIDPSCMKIIHRGKTIQGDDDLSLLDLKFKKNDKLLIMGKVSTTMKDDPGFSALVSYENSNLVPLQKLHEEIEKDLTQLELNYLDKEKSLEMVKRMEKRLAQFTETSMKHLEGLDGLNIIGELTTEDQAIRNREKRKFLVDGIHTLMNGNDKHVRRLEEYKKKLLGEIIE
;
A
#
# COMPACT_ATOMS: atom_id res chain seq x y z
N MET A 1 -10.52 -36.07 13.73
CA MET A 1 -10.20 -34.75 14.31
C MET A 1 -8.78 -34.39 13.94
N VAL A 2 -8.63 -33.31 13.20
CA VAL A 2 -7.38 -32.84 12.59
C VAL A 2 -7.27 -31.36 12.90
N LYS A 3 -6.08 -30.92 13.29
CA LYS A 3 -5.84 -29.52 13.65
C LYS A 3 -5.43 -28.76 12.41
N VAL A 4 -6.23 -27.78 12.04
CA VAL A 4 -6.02 -26.92 10.88
C VAL A 4 -5.40 -25.62 11.35
N SER A 5 -4.23 -25.28 10.81
CA SER A 5 -3.51 -24.05 11.11
C SER A 5 -3.41 -23.18 9.85
N VAL A 6 -3.95 -21.97 9.94
CA VAL A 6 -3.92 -20.94 8.90
C VAL A 6 -3.16 -19.73 9.44
N GLY A 7 -1.88 -19.60 9.08
CA GLY A 7 -1.02 -18.55 9.63
C GLY A 7 -0.99 -18.59 11.17
N SER A 8 -1.48 -17.52 11.82
CA SER A 8 -1.57 -17.42 13.29
C SER A 8 -2.85 -18.01 13.89
N LYS A 9 -3.85 -18.38 13.07
CA LYS A 9 -5.13 -18.96 13.52
C LYS A 9 -5.06 -20.49 13.46
N SER A 10 -5.65 -21.17 14.43
CA SER A 10 -5.76 -22.63 14.41
C SER A 10 -7.11 -23.07 14.94
N PHE A 11 -7.75 -24.03 14.27
CA PHE A 11 -9.05 -24.58 14.62
C PHE A 11 -9.07 -26.10 14.36
N ASP A 12 -9.95 -26.81 15.06
CA ASP A 12 -10.05 -28.26 14.99
C ASP A 12 -11.18 -28.66 14.04
N VAL A 13 -10.87 -29.51 13.07
CA VAL A 13 -11.83 -29.99 12.05
C VAL A 13 -12.05 -31.49 12.21
N GLN A 14 -13.31 -31.92 12.13
CA GLN A 14 -13.68 -33.34 12.17
C GLN A 14 -13.77 -33.90 10.74
N ILE A 15 -12.84 -34.80 10.40
CA ILE A 15 -12.80 -35.55 9.14
C ILE A 15 -13.31 -36.97 9.42
N GLY A 16 -14.25 -37.49 8.62
CA GLY A 16 -14.87 -38.82 8.74
C GLY A 16 -16.05 -39.03 7.78
N GLU A 17 -16.66 -40.22 7.80
CA GLU A 17 -17.92 -40.52 7.08
C GLU A 17 -19.10 -40.42 8.05
N GLY A 18 -19.92 -39.37 7.88
CA GLY A 18 -21.15 -39.12 8.63
C GLY A 18 -21.75 -37.76 8.24
N ASP A 19 -23.06 -37.57 8.42
CA ASP A 19 -23.81 -36.38 7.96
C ASP A 19 -23.31 -35.02 8.50
N GLU A 20 -22.41 -35.01 9.50
CA GLU A 20 -21.75 -33.81 10.05
C GLU A 20 -20.21 -33.82 9.88
N MET A 21 -19.66 -34.73 9.08
CA MET A 21 -18.21 -34.92 8.91
C MET A 21 -17.74 -34.63 7.49
N ILE A 22 -16.58 -33.99 7.38
CA ILE A 22 -15.98 -33.63 6.09
C ILE A 22 -15.34 -34.88 5.47
N SER A 23 -15.79 -35.24 4.28
CA SER A 23 -15.36 -36.46 3.56
C SER A 23 -14.48 -36.16 2.34
N THR A 24 -14.68 -35.02 1.67
CA THR A 24 -13.97 -34.62 0.45
C THR A 24 -13.07 -33.40 0.65
N LEU A 25 -12.05 -33.26 -0.22
CA LEU A 25 -11.21 -32.05 -0.25
C LEU A 25 -12.02 -30.79 -0.54
N GLY A 26 -13.06 -30.86 -1.38
CA GLY A 26 -13.95 -29.73 -1.66
C GLY A 26 -14.64 -29.20 -0.40
N GLN A 27 -15.26 -30.08 0.39
CA GLN A 27 -15.92 -29.71 1.66
C GLN A 27 -14.92 -29.16 2.69
N LEU A 28 -13.68 -29.68 2.70
CA LEU A 28 -12.62 -29.15 3.56
C LEU A 28 -12.26 -27.72 3.14
N ARG A 29 -12.05 -27.48 1.84
CA ARG A 29 -11.75 -26.14 1.29
C ARG A 29 -12.85 -25.15 1.57
N GLU A 30 -14.11 -25.52 1.40
CA GLU A 30 -15.26 -24.66 1.72
C GLU A 30 -15.27 -24.28 3.20
N ARG A 31 -15.12 -25.26 4.10
CA ARG A 31 -15.11 -24.99 5.54
C ARG A 31 -13.95 -24.09 5.98
N ILE A 32 -12.78 -24.28 5.37
CA ILE A 32 -11.62 -23.41 5.60
C ILE A 32 -11.88 -22.02 4.99
N SER A 33 -12.50 -21.95 3.82
CA SER A 33 -12.83 -20.69 3.16
C SER A 33 -13.78 -19.87 4.03
N GLU A 34 -14.80 -20.48 4.63
CA GLU A 34 -15.71 -19.82 5.58
C GLU A 34 -14.98 -19.34 6.84
N GLU A 35 -14.19 -20.22 7.48
CA GLU A 35 -13.60 -19.93 8.79
C GLU A 35 -12.37 -19.00 8.70
N ALA A 36 -11.60 -19.11 7.61
CA ALA A 36 -10.34 -18.41 7.41
C ALA A 36 -10.40 -17.32 6.34
N ASN A 37 -11.52 -17.17 5.64
CA ASN A 37 -11.72 -16.20 4.55
C ASN A 37 -10.64 -16.33 3.46
N ILE A 38 -10.31 -17.55 3.05
CA ILE A 38 -9.28 -17.85 2.04
C ILE A 38 -9.96 -18.36 0.78
N ASP A 39 -9.54 -17.85 -0.37
CA ASP A 39 -10.05 -18.29 -1.68
C ASP A 39 -9.72 -19.79 -1.89
N PRO A 40 -10.73 -20.65 -2.13
CA PRO A 40 -10.53 -22.05 -2.48
C PRO A 40 -9.52 -22.25 -3.62
N SER A 41 -9.50 -21.33 -4.60
CA SER A 41 -8.65 -21.41 -5.79
C SER A 41 -7.16 -21.20 -5.49
N CYS A 42 -6.85 -20.43 -4.45
CA CYS A 42 -5.48 -20.13 -4.03
C CYS A 42 -5.04 -20.91 -2.79
N MET A 43 -5.87 -21.84 -2.32
CA MET A 43 -5.65 -22.59 -1.09
C MET A 43 -4.69 -23.77 -1.33
N LYS A 44 -3.52 -23.75 -0.68
CA LYS A 44 -2.59 -24.89 -0.61
C LYS A 44 -2.69 -25.53 0.76
N ILE A 45 -3.12 -26.79 0.78
CA ILE A 45 -3.16 -27.61 1.99
C ILE A 45 -1.84 -28.37 2.08
N ILE A 46 -1.14 -28.27 3.20
CA ILE A 46 0.14 -28.92 3.46
C ILE A 46 -0.05 -29.89 4.62
N HIS A 47 0.23 -31.17 4.38
CA HIS A 47 0.21 -32.22 5.39
C HIS A 47 1.58 -32.88 5.45
N ARG A 48 2.18 -32.93 6.65
CA ARG A 48 3.49 -33.57 6.90
C ARG A 48 4.59 -33.15 5.90
N GLY A 49 4.61 -31.87 5.52
CA GLY A 49 5.59 -31.33 4.57
C GLY A 49 5.30 -31.64 3.10
N LYS A 50 4.19 -32.32 2.77
CA LYS A 50 3.73 -32.54 1.40
C LYS A 50 2.53 -31.64 1.13
N THR A 51 2.57 -30.93 0.01
CA THR A 51 1.40 -30.17 -0.47
C THR A 51 0.40 -31.15 -1.07
N ILE A 52 -0.80 -31.19 -0.52
CA ILE A 52 -1.94 -31.90 -1.07
C ILE A 52 -2.56 -30.96 -2.11
N GLN A 53 -2.22 -31.21 -3.38
CA GLN A 53 -2.90 -30.61 -4.52
C GLN A 53 -3.72 -31.69 -5.21
N GLY A 54 -4.98 -31.41 -5.47
CA GLY A 54 -5.81 -32.26 -6.29
C GLY A 54 -7.25 -31.76 -6.36
N ASP A 55 -8.07 -32.47 -7.12
CA ASP A 55 -9.46 -32.12 -7.41
C ASP A 55 -10.36 -32.19 -6.16
N ASP A 56 -11.46 -31.45 -6.19
CA ASP A 56 -12.42 -31.34 -5.09
C ASP A 56 -13.06 -32.70 -4.73
N ASP A 57 -13.01 -33.67 -5.65
CA ASP A 57 -13.51 -35.05 -5.51
C ASP A 57 -12.55 -36.00 -4.78
N LEU A 58 -11.32 -35.58 -4.47
CA LEU A 58 -10.40 -36.42 -3.73
C LEU A 58 -10.89 -36.65 -2.30
N SER A 59 -11.06 -37.92 -1.98
CA SER A 59 -11.50 -38.36 -0.67
C SER A 59 -10.39 -38.20 0.36
N LEU A 60 -10.71 -37.56 1.49
CA LEU A 60 -9.78 -37.37 2.62
C LEU A 60 -9.40 -38.70 3.29
N LEU A 61 -10.18 -39.76 3.03
CA LEU A 61 -9.96 -41.12 3.53
C LEU A 61 -8.72 -41.78 2.90
N ASP A 62 -8.44 -41.52 1.62
CA ASP A 62 -7.27 -42.05 0.90
C ASP A 62 -5.95 -41.47 1.44
N LEU A 63 -6.03 -40.28 2.05
CA LEU A 63 -4.89 -39.56 2.63
C LEU A 63 -4.49 -40.08 4.01
N LYS A 64 -5.20 -41.08 4.57
CA LYS A 64 -4.91 -41.76 5.85
C LYS A 64 -4.57 -40.79 6.99
N PHE A 65 -5.36 -39.73 7.14
CA PHE A 65 -5.21 -38.79 8.25
C PHE A 65 -5.33 -39.51 9.60
N LYS A 66 -4.33 -39.33 10.47
CA LYS A 66 -4.41 -39.82 11.85
C LYS A 66 -5.12 -38.79 12.74
N LYS A 67 -5.72 -39.27 13.83
CA LYS A 67 -6.30 -38.40 14.88
C LYS A 67 -5.20 -37.47 15.42
N ASN A 68 -5.46 -36.17 15.45
CA ASN A 68 -4.53 -35.08 15.78
C ASN A 68 -3.44 -34.76 14.75
N ASP A 69 -3.61 -35.14 13.48
CA ASP A 69 -2.72 -34.65 12.43
C ASP A 69 -2.81 -33.11 12.31
N LYS A 70 -1.69 -32.47 11.96
CA LYS A 70 -1.62 -31.03 11.72
C LYS A 70 -1.68 -30.78 10.22
N LEU A 71 -2.68 -30.01 9.80
CA LEU A 71 -2.79 -29.46 8.46
C LEU A 71 -2.38 -28.01 8.50
N LEU A 72 -1.40 -27.65 7.69
CA LEU A 72 -0.97 -26.29 7.52
C LEU A 72 -1.55 -25.75 6.21
N ILE A 73 -2.30 -24.67 6.29
CA ILE A 73 -2.96 -24.08 5.15
C ILE A 73 -2.24 -22.80 4.80
N MET A 74 -1.80 -22.75 3.55
CA MET A 74 -1.23 -21.57 2.94
C MET A 74 -2.13 -21.15 1.80
N GLY A 75 -2.80 -20.02 1.96
CA GLY A 75 -3.58 -19.42 0.88
C GLY A 75 -3.47 -17.92 0.96
N LYS A 76 -3.69 -17.26 -0.16
CA LYS A 76 -3.99 -15.83 -0.14
C LYS A 76 -5.39 -15.70 0.45
N VAL A 77 -5.53 -14.88 1.49
CA VAL A 77 -6.85 -14.45 1.98
C VAL A 77 -7.66 -14.01 0.77
N SER A 78 -8.89 -14.51 0.64
CA SER A 78 -9.81 -14.15 -0.43
C SER A 78 -10.05 -12.66 -0.33
N THR A 79 -9.23 -11.88 -1.03
CA THR A 79 -9.46 -10.47 -1.18
C THR A 79 -10.54 -10.35 -2.25
N THR A 80 -11.80 -10.61 -1.89
CA THR A 80 -12.99 -10.13 -2.61
C THR A 80 -12.94 -8.62 -2.87
N MET A 81 -12.00 -7.92 -2.21
CA MET A 81 -11.69 -6.50 -2.34
C MET A 81 -10.54 -6.16 -3.32
N LYS A 82 -10.06 -7.10 -4.17
CA LYS A 82 -8.93 -6.83 -5.09
C LYS A 82 -9.32 -6.39 -6.49
N ASP A 83 -10.51 -6.75 -6.97
CA ASP A 83 -10.97 -6.35 -8.31
C ASP A 83 -11.63 -4.97 -8.30
N ASP A 84 -11.09 -4.05 -7.50
CA ASP A 84 -11.41 -2.65 -7.64
C ASP A 84 -10.33 -1.97 -8.50
N PRO A 85 -10.56 -1.82 -9.81
CA PRO A 85 -9.63 -1.12 -10.70
C PRO A 85 -9.39 0.32 -10.23
N GLY A 86 -10.35 0.94 -9.52
CA GLY A 86 -10.19 2.26 -8.91
C GLY A 86 -9.18 2.26 -7.77
N PHE A 87 -9.21 1.26 -6.89
CA PHE A 87 -8.21 1.12 -5.82
C PHE A 87 -6.81 0.83 -6.38
N SER A 88 -6.72 -0.06 -7.37
CA SER A 88 -5.43 -0.36 -8.03
C SER A 88 -4.85 0.87 -8.73
N ALA A 89 -5.70 1.67 -9.42
CA ALA A 89 -5.29 2.92 -10.04
C ALA A 89 -4.77 3.92 -9.00
N LEU A 90 -5.44 4.06 -7.85
CA LEU A 90 -4.97 4.90 -6.73
C LEU A 90 -3.60 4.48 -6.19
N VAL A 91 -3.40 3.17 -5.98
CA VAL A 91 -2.12 2.64 -5.49
C VAL A 91 -1.01 2.81 -6.53
N SER A 92 -1.32 2.59 -7.81
CA SER A 92 -0.37 2.85 -8.90
C SER A 92 0.00 4.33 -8.97
N TYR A 93 -0.98 5.22 -8.78
CA TYR A 93 -0.78 6.66 -8.74
C TYR A 93 0.09 7.09 -7.56
N GLU A 94 -0.15 6.55 -6.37
CA GLU A 94 0.68 6.76 -5.18
C GLU A 94 2.14 6.41 -5.43
N ASN A 95 2.39 5.20 -5.94
CA ASN A 95 3.76 4.73 -6.20
C ASN A 95 4.46 5.53 -7.31
N SER A 96 3.72 5.96 -8.32
CA SER A 96 4.29 6.66 -9.49
C SER A 96 4.48 8.15 -9.27
N ASN A 97 3.67 8.78 -8.41
CA ASN A 97 3.65 10.23 -8.25
C ASN A 97 4.03 10.68 -6.84
N LEU A 98 3.41 10.11 -5.80
CA LEU A 98 3.66 10.55 -4.42
C LEU A 98 5.07 10.19 -3.96
N VAL A 99 5.55 8.98 -4.26
CA VAL A 99 6.89 8.53 -3.85
C VAL A 99 8.00 9.37 -4.51
N PRO A 100 7.99 9.65 -5.82
CA PRO A 100 8.96 10.57 -6.42
C PRO A 100 8.84 12.01 -5.89
N LEU A 101 7.61 12.49 -5.62
CA LEU A 101 7.40 13.82 -5.06
C LEU A 101 8.01 13.95 -3.66
N GLN A 102 7.86 12.93 -2.81
CA GLN A 102 8.51 12.87 -1.49
C GLN A 102 10.04 12.91 -1.62
N LYS A 103 10.62 12.10 -2.52
CA LYS A 103 12.07 12.11 -2.76
C LYS A 103 12.56 13.49 -3.22
N LEU A 104 11.82 14.13 -4.12
CA LEU A 104 12.17 15.46 -4.60
C LEU A 104 12.14 16.50 -3.47
N HIS A 105 11.16 16.41 -2.56
CA HIS A 105 11.08 17.25 -1.37
C HIS A 105 12.29 17.04 -0.44
N GLU A 106 12.67 15.79 -0.18
CA GLU A 106 13.86 15.47 0.64
C GLU A 106 15.17 15.97 0.00
N GLU A 107 15.30 15.89 -1.33
CA GLU A 107 16.45 16.45 -2.04
C GLU A 107 16.52 17.97 -1.92
N ILE A 108 15.39 18.66 -2.08
CA ILE A 108 15.30 20.12 -1.90
C ILE A 108 15.73 20.50 -0.48
N GLU A 109 15.29 19.76 0.54
CA GLU A 109 15.67 20.01 1.93
C GLU A 109 17.18 19.85 2.17
N LYS A 110 17.79 18.81 1.59
CA LYS A 110 19.24 18.60 1.64
C LYS A 110 20.00 19.73 0.97
N ASP A 111 19.59 20.10 -0.25
CA ASP A 111 20.25 21.15 -1.02
C ASP A 111 20.12 22.52 -0.33
N LEU A 112 18.95 22.84 0.26
CA LEU A 112 18.77 24.06 1.05
C LEU A 112 19.68 24.09 2.27
N THR A 113 19.79 22.97 2.98
CA THR A 113 20.66 22.87 4.15
C THR A 113 22.13 23.04 3.75
N GLN A 114 22.55 22.49 2.60
CA GLN A 114 23.91 22.69 2.09
C GLN A 114 24.17 24.13 1.63
N LEU A 115 23.18 24.78 1.02
CA LEU A 115 23.27 26.17 0.61
C LEU A 115 23.50 27.11 1.80
N GLU A 116 22.82 26.84 2.93
CA GLU A 116 22.96 27.62 4.16
C GLU A 116 24.32 27.50 4.85
N LEU A 117 25.09 26.45 4.55
CA LEU A 117 26.45 26.30 5.07
C LEU A 117 27.43 27.33 4.50
N ASN A 118 27.01 28.15 3.51
CA ASN A 118 27.74 29.32 3.02
C ASN A 118 29.16 29.02 2.53
N TYR A 119 29.41 27.83 1.98
CA TYR A 119 30.70 27.50 1.36
C TYR A 119 30.94 28.22 0.03
N LEU A 120 29.91 28.85 -0.55
CA LEU A 120 29.94 29.50 -1.85
C LEU A 120 30.08 31.02 -1.73
N ASP A 121 30.79 31.61 -2.68
CA ASP A 121 30.87 33.06 -2.85
C ASP A 121 29.48 33.65 -3.08
N LYS A 122 29.21 34.86 -2.57
CA LYS A 122 27.91 35.53 -2.62
C LYS A 122 27.24 35.51 -4.00
N GLU A 123 28.00 35.73 -5.07
CA GLU A 123 27.49 35.73 -6.44
C GLU A 123 26.98 34.35 -6.89
N LYS A 124 27.74 33.29 -6.59
CA LYS A 124 27.33 31.90 -6.87
C LYS A 124 26.17 31.47 -5.98
N SER A 125 26.16 31.90 -4.72
CA SER A 125 25.05 31.62 -3.79
C SER A 125 23.75 32.25 -4.31
N LEU A 126 23.78 33.48 -4.82
CA LEU A 126 22.62 34.12 -5.44
C LEU A 126 22.15 33.39 -6.71
N GLU A 127 23.06 32.88 -7.54
CA GLU A 127 22.69 32.06 -8.70
C GLU A 127 21.99 30.77 -8.26
N MET A 128 22.51 30.09 -7.23
CA MET A 128 21.91 28.87 -6.70
C MET A 128 20.56 29.13 -6.02
N VAL A 129 20.40 30.27 -5.33
CA VAL A 129 19.10 30.72 -4.81
C VAL A 129 18.08 30.84 -5.95
N LYS A 130 18.44 31.49 -7.06
CA LYS A 130 17.54 31.63 -8.22
C LYS A 130 17.16 30.29 -8.83
N ARG A 131 18.11 29.35 -8.91
CA ARG A 131 17.83 27.97 -9.37
C ARG A 131 16.90 27.24 -8.40
N MET A 132 17.09 27.43 -7.09
CA MET A 132 16.26 26.83 -6.06
C MET A 132 14.84 27.40 -6.06
N GLU A 133 14.66 28.72 -6.21
CA GLU A 133 13.35 29.37 -6.38
C GLU A 133 12.57 28.73 -7.54
N LYS A 134 13.23 28.51 -8.68
CA LYS A 134 12.62 27.85 -9.84
C LYS A 134 12.22 26.41 -9.52
N ARG A 135 13.06 25.65 -8.79
CA ARG A 135 12.78 24.26 -8.41
C ARG A 135 11.61 24.17 -7.43
N LEU A 136 11.54 25.06 -6.44
CA LEU A 136 10.44 25.15 -5.49
C LEU A 136 9.10 25.52 -6.19
N ALA A 137 9.13 26.44 -7.15
CA ALA A 137 7.95 26.79 -7.94
C ALA A 137 7.47 25.62 -8.82
N GLN A 138 8.41 24.91 -9.47
CA GLN A 138 8.11 23.70 -10.24
C GLN A 138 7.52 22.59 -9.36
N PHE A 139 8.01 22.45 -8.11
CA PHE A 139 7.47 21.51 -7.14
C PHE A 139 6.00 21.80 -6.83
N THR A 140 5.66 23.06 -6.56
CA THR A 140 4.27 23.48 -6.33
C THR A 140 3.38 23.18 -7.53
N GLU A 141 3.83 23.53 -8.74
CA GLU A 141 3.06 23.27 -9.98
C GLU A 141 2.84 21.77 -10.21
N THR A 142 3.86 20.95 -10.00
CA THR A 142 3.78 19.49 -10.14
C THR A 142 2.83 18.89 -9.09
N SER A 143 2.89 19.38 -7.85
CA SER A 143 1.98 18.96 -6.77
C SER A 143 0.52 19.30 -7.11
N MET A 144 0.27 20.49 -7.66
CA MET A 144 -1.07 20.91 -8.11
C MET A 144 -1.59 20.04 -9.25
N LYS A 145 -0.76 19.77 -10.27
CA LYS A 145 -1.10 18.82 -11.34
C LYS A 145 -1.46 17.44 -10.79
N HIS A 146 -0.78 17.01 -9.72
CA HIS A 146 -1.11 15.73 -9.10
C HIS A 146 -2.44 15.73 -8.34
N LEU A 147 -2.82 16.85 -7.72
CA LEU A 147 -4.14 17.02 -7.11
C LEU A 147 -5.25 16.99 -8.17
N GLU A 148 -5.08 17.74 -9.26
CA GLU A 148 -6.02 17.74 -10.39
C GLU A 148 -6.18 16.33 -11.00
N GLY A 149 -5.06 15.61 -11.14
CA GLY A 149 -5.07 14.22 -11.60
C GLY A 149 -5.84 13.28 -10.66
N LEU A 150 -5.71 13.45 -9.34
CA LEU A 150 -6.43 12.65 -8.34
C LEU A 150 -7.93 12.95 -8.34
N ASP A 151 -8.32 14.21 -8.53
CA ASP A 151 -9.71 14.64 -8.60
C ASP A 151 -10.40 14.10 -9.87
N GLY A 152 -9.67 14.06 -10.98
CA GLY A 152 -10.13 13.53 -12.26
C GLY A 152 -10.24 12.01 -12.34
N LEU A 153 -9.73 11.26 -11.34
CA LEU A 153 -9.87 9.80 -11.32
C LEU A 153 -11.33 9.42 -11.03
N ASN A 154 -11.93 8.58 -11.87
CA ASN A 154 -13.19 7.92 -11.55
C ASN A 154 -12.90 6.69 -10.70
N ILE A 155 -13.15 6.80 -9.40
CA ILE A 155 -12.83 5.76 -8.40
C ILE A 155 -14.11 5.08 -7.87
N ILE A 156 -15.25 5.47 -8.43
CA ILE A 156 -16.56 4.87 -8.16
C ILE A 156 -17.19 4.62 -9.53
N GLY A 157 -17.59 3.39 -9.79
CA GLY A 157 -18.26 2.98 -11.02
C GLY A 157 -19.51 2.16 -10.71
N GLU A 158 -20.26 1.74 -11.73
CA GLU A 158 -21.50 0.95 -11.54
C GLU A 158 -21.28 -0.39 -10.82
N LEU A 159 -20.04 -0.89 -10.76
CA LEU A 159 -19.68 -2.18 -10.15
C LEU A 159 -19.01 -2.05 -8.77
N THR A 160 -18.80 -0.84 -8.25
CA THR A 160 -18.17 -0.66 -6.93
C THR A 160 -19.20 -0.79 -5.82
N THR A 161 -18.94 -1.67 -4.85
CA THR A 161 -19.79 -1.79 -3.64
C THR A 161 -19.64 -0.55 -2.76
N GLU A 162 -20.60 -0.29 -1.86
CA GLU A 162 -20.53 0.85 -0.94
C GLU A 162 -19.25 0.84 -0.08
N ASP A 163 -18.84 -0.34 0.42
CA ASP A 163 -17.60 -0.50 1.20
C ASP A 163 -16.33 -0.19 0.38
N GLN A 164 -16.32 -0.60 -0.90
CA GLN A 164 -15.22 -0.29 -1.83
C GLN A 164 -15.17 1.21 -2.13
N ALA A 165 -16.32 1.83 -2.35
CA ALA A 165 -16.43 3.28 -2.58
C ALA A 165 -15.95 4.09 -1.36
N ILE A 166 -16.25 3.66 -0.13
CA ILE A 166 -15.75 4.29 1.09
C ILE A 166 -14.23 4.18 1.15
N ARG A 167 -13.67 2.98 1.00
CA ARG A 167 -12.21 2.75 1.02
C ARG A 167 -11.47 3.57 -0.03
N ASN A 168 -12.04 3.67 -1.22
CA ASN A 168 -11.51 4.45 -2.34
C ASN A 168 -11.50 5.95 -2.04
N ARG A 169 -12.58 6.47 -1.46
CA ARG A 169 -12.65 7.87 -1.01
C ARG A 169 -11.63 8.14 0.10
N GLU A 170 -11.52 7.26 1.08
CA GLU A 170 -10.54 7.38 2.16
C GLU A 170 -9.11 7.37 1.62
N LYS A 171 -8.80 6.45 0.71
CA LYS A 171 -7.47 6.37 0.10
C LYS A 171 -7.17 7.61 -0.76
N ARG A 172 -8.12 8.11 -1.56
CA ARG A 172 -7.95 9.37 -2.29
C ARG A 172 -7.69 10.53 -1.32
N LYS A 173 -8.50 10.64 -0.26
CA LYS A 173 -8.34 11.69 0.75
C LYS A 173 -6.96 11.63 1.40
N PHE A 174 -6.49 10.43 1.76
CA PHE A 174 -5.15 10.24 2.30
C PHE A 174 -4.05 10.72 1.35
N LEU A 175 -4.16 10.45 0.04
CA LEU A 175 -3.19 10.93 -0.95
C LEU A 175 -3.23 12.46 -1.09
N VAL A 176 -4.42 13.05 -1.12
CA VAL A 176 -4.62 14.50 -1.18
C VAL A 176 -4.02 15.18 0.07
N ASP A 177 -4.31 14.67 1.26
CA ASP A 177 -3.74 15.15 2.53
C ASP A 177 -2.21 15.01 2.54
N GLY A 178 -1.68 13.93 1.97
CA GLY A 178 -0.25 13.71 1.79
C GLY A 178 0.40 14.77 0.88
N ILE A 179 -0.20 15.09 -0.26
CA ILE A 179 0.29 16.14 -1.17
C ILE A 179 0.20 17.51 -0.50
N HIS A 180 -0.90 17.83 0.19
CA HIS A 180 -1.01 19.08 0.94
C HIS A 180 0.06 19.22 2.03
N THR A 181 0.39 18.13 2.71
CA THR A 181 1.47 18.11 3.70
C THR A 181 2.81 18.45 3.06
N LEU A 182 3.12 17.89 1.89
CA LEU A 182 4.33 18.19 1.12
C LEU A 182 4.35 19.62 0.59
N MET A 183 3.22 20.15 0.11
CA MET A 183 3.11 21.55 -0.31
C MET A 183 3.36 22.51 0.85
N ASN A 184 2.77 22.24 2.02
CA ASN A 184 3.04 23.03 3.23
C ASN A 184 4.52 22.98 3.65
N GLY A 185 5.19 21.84 3.43
CA GLY A 185 6.63 21.69 3.61
C GLY A 185 7.41 22.56 2.61
N ASN A 186 7.02 22.52 1.33
CA ASN A 186 7.61 23.35 0.29
C ASN A 186 7.46 24.85 0.56
N ASP A 187 6.31 25.30 1.08
CA ASP A 187 6.10 26.70 1.47
C ASP A 187 7.06 27.14 2.59
N LYS A 188 7.39 26.25 3.53
CA LYS A 188 8.43 26.51 4.54
C LYS A 188 9.81 26.63 3.88
N HIS A 189 10.11 25.79 2.90
CA HIS A 189 11.35 25.86 2.14
C HIS A 189 11.47 27.17 1.34
N VAL A 190 10.38 27.65 0.73
CA VAL A 190 10.32 28.96 0.06
C VAL A 190 10.63 30.09 1.04
N ARG A 191 9.96 30.13 2.20
CA ARG A 191 10.23 31.16 3.22
C ARG A 191 11.67 31.13 3.72
N ARG A 192 12.20 29.93 3.99
CA ARG A 192 13.59 29.72 4.42
C ARG A 192 14.58 30.22 3.37
N LEU A 193 14.33 29.95 2.09
CA LEU A 193 15.16 30.44 0.99
C LEU A 193 15.09 31.98 0.85
N GLU A 194 13.91 32.57 1.01
CA GLU A 194 13.74 34.03 0.99
C GLU A 194 14.50 34.72 2.13
N GLU A 195 14.44 34.16 3.35
CA GLU A 195 15.21 34.65 4.48
C GLU A 195 16.72 34.55 4.23
N TYR A 196 17.18 33.42 3.69
CA TYR A 196 18.59 33.25 3.30
C TYR A 196 19.02 34.27 2.23
N LYS A 197 18.18 34.52 1.21
CA LYS A 197 18.42 35.54 0.19
C LYS A 197 18.55 36.95 0.79
N LYS A 198 17.67 37.31 1.73
CA LYS A 198 17.73 38.60 2.44
C LYS A 198 19.03 38.75 3.25
N LYS A 199 19.46 37.68 3.93
CA LYS A 199 20.76 37.64 4.63
C LYS A 199 21.92 37.88 3.67
N LEU A 200 21.94 37.21 2.51
CA LEU A 200 22.98 37.41 1.50
C LEU A 200 23.01 38.84 0.95
N LEU A 201 21.85 39.47 0.76
CA LEU A 201 21.73 40.85 0.29
C LEU A 201 22.09 41.88 1.36
N GLY A 202 22.24 41.48 2.63
CA GLY A 202 22.57 42.36 3.74
C GLY A 202 21.35 43.13 4.28
N GLU A 203 20.14 42.68 3.96
CA GLU A 203 18.88 43.30 4.44
C GLU A 203 18.53 42.87 5.88
N ILE A 204 19.18 41.82 6.39
CA ILE A 204 19.08 41.37 7.78
C ILE A 204 20.46 41.57 8.40
N ILE A 205 20.59 42.61 9.22
CA ILE A 205 21.75 42.86 10.09
C ILE A 205 21.51 42.03 11.36
N GLU A 206 22.48 41.20 11.75
CA GLU A 206 22.48 40.51 13.06
C GLU A 206 22.45 41.50 14.24
#